data_AF-A0A109ULQ2-F1
#
_entry.id   AF-A0A109ULQ2-F1
#
_cell.length_a   1.000
_cell.length_b   1.000
_cell.length_c   1.000
_cell.angle_alpha   90.00
_cell.angle_beta   90.00
_cell.angle_gamma   90.00
#
_symmetry.space_group_name_H-M   'P 1'
#
loop_
_entity.id
_entity.type
_entity.pdbx_description
1 polymer ?
#
loop_
_entity_poly.entity_id
_entity_poly.type
_entity_poly.pdbx_seq_one_letter_code
_entity_poly.pdbx_strand_id
1 'polypeptide(L)'
;MTGTAPGGDWRERLDRALDTSNRAGAAATIEHAIRPALTQFTQELESRGQTANVTEEHLEGEALPCLTLQVDLGEAASFVYQVCPHRMRTPSFLPADDDYYVRLDVYLAEGGLEKDLNGFTRGQVIADVLSEYERHLHFLALAGQGGYVQAMPGSVGEPPQDANPA
;
A
#
# COMPACT_ATOMS: atom_id res chain seq x y z
N MET A 1 5.75 26.87 -55.23
CA MET A 1 4.64 25.89 -55.08
C MET A 1 5.29 24.61 -54.61
N THR A 2 5.03 24.02 -53.44
CA THR A 2 3.98 24.13 -52.42
C THR A 2 4.58 23.55 -51.13
N GLY A 3 4.31 24.18 -49.98
CA GLY A 3 4.91 23.86 -48.69
C GLY A 3 4.46 22.52 -48.11
N THR A 4 5.42 21.82 -47.50
CA THR A 4 5.21 20.64 -46.65
C THR A 4 4.46 21.05 -45.39
N ALA A 5 3.28 20.46 -45.16
CA ALA A 5 2.44 20.76 -44.02
C ALA A 5 3.05 20.24 -42.69
N PRO A 6 3.03 21.03 -41.59
CA PRO A 6 3.43 20.60 -40.26
C PRO A 6 2.25 19.87 -39.58
N GLY A 7 2.06 18.58 -39.89
CA GLY A 7 0.95 17.78 -39.38
C GLY A 7 1.26 16.87 -38.19
N GLY A 8 2.55 16.69 -37.84
CA GLY A 8 2.99 15.75 -36.79
C GLY A 8 3.21 16.35 -35.40
N ASP A 9 3.43 17.67 -35.32
CA ASP A 9 3.96 18.34 -34.12
C ASP A 9 2.96 18.40 -32.96
N TRP A 10 1.66 18.57 -33.26
CA TRP A 10 0.64 18.70 -32.20
C TRP A 10 0.25 17.36 -31.59
N ARG A 11 0.39 16.26 -32.35
CA ARG A 11 0.17 14.90 -31.87
C ARG A 11 1.33 14.45 -31.00
N GLU A 12 2.57 14.60 -31.47
CA GLU A 12 3.77 14.38 -30.63
C GLU A 12 3.79 15.26 -29.37
N ARG A 13 3.28 16.50 -29.45
CA ARG A 13 3.14 17.37 -28.27
C ARG A 13 2.01 16.95 -27.35
N LEU A 14 0.91 16.42 -27.88
CA LEU A 14 -0.19 15.88 -27.08
C LEU A 14 0.24 14.57 -26.42
N ASP A 15 0.90 13.68 -27.15
CA ASP A 15 1.44 12.42 -26.66
C ASP A 15 2.50 12.66 -25.59
N ARG A 16 3.42 13.61 -25.82
CA ARG A 16 4.38 14.01 -24.79
C ARG A 16 3.71 14.67 -23.58
N ALA A 17 2.61 15.39 -23.75
CA ALA A 17 1.84 15.94 -22.64
C ALA A 17 1.09 14.84 -21.85
N LEU A 18 0.62 13.78 -22.53
CA LEU A 18 -0.07 12.65 -21.91
C LEU A 18 0.90 11.70 -21.21
N ASP A 19 2.05 11.37 -21.82
CA ASP A 19 3.12 10.57 -21.21
C ASP A 19 3.70 11.25 -19.96
N THR A 20 4.01 12.55 -20.09
CA THR A 20 4.46 13.34 -18.93
C THR A 20 3.36 13.45 -17.88
N SER A 21 2.07 13.54 -18.24
CA SER A 21 1.00 13.60 -17.24
C SER A 21 0.80 12.29 -16.50
N ASN A 22 1.03 11.13 -17.11
CA ASN A 22 0.88 9.84 -16.43
C ASN A 22 2.05 9.55 -15.49
N ARG A 23 3.29 9.77 -15.95
CA ARG A 23 4.49 9.64 -15.11
C ARG A 23 4.53 10.70 -14.02
N ALA A 24 4.26 11.96 -14.37
CA ALA A 24 4.18 13.04 -13.37
C ALA A 24 2.98 12.86 -12.44
N GLY A 25 1.89 12.24 -12.89
CA GLY A 25 0.76 11.85 -12.06
C GLY A 25 1.17 10.85 -10.98
N ALA A 26 1.78 9.74 -11.38
CA ALA A 26 2.29 8.74 -10.44
C ALA A 26 3.35 9.33 -9.48
N ALA A 27 4.27 10.16 -10.00
CA ALA A 27 5.26 10.87 -9.19
C ALA A 27 4.60 11.79 -8.15
N ALA A 28 3.61 12.59 -8.57
CA ALA A 28 2.87 13.50 -7.70
C ALA A 28 2.04 12.73 -6.66
N THR A 29 1.46 11.57 -7.02
CA THR A 29 0.78 10.70 -6.06
C THR A 29 1.75 10.15 -5.03
N ILE A 30 2.96 9.71 -5.42
CA ILE A 30 4.00 9.28 -4.48
C ILE A 30 4.37 10.43 -3.53
N GLU A 31 4.66 11.61 -4.08
CA GLU A 31 5.17 12.76 -3.32
C GLU A 31 4.13 13.39 -2.40
N HIS A 32 2.88 13.54 -2.86
CA HIS A 32 1.85 14.32 -2.17
C HIS A 32 0.76 13.47 -1.50
N ALA A 33 0.63 12.20 -1.85
CA ALA A 33 -0.35 11.30 -1.23
C ALA A 33 0.33 10.18 -0.45
N ILE A 34 1.14 9.35 -1.09
CA ILE A 34 1.63 8.10 -0.49
C ILE A 34 2.67 8.37 0.58
N ARG A 35 3.75 9.08 0.27
CA ARG A 35 4.79 9.44 1.23
C ARG A 35 4.23 10.11 2.48
N PRO A 36 3.45 11.21 2.39
CA PRO A 36 2.91 11.84 3.58
C PRO A 36 1.88 10.97 4.31
N ALA A 37 1.14 10.09 3.62
CA ALA A 37 0.25 9.13 4.26
C ALA A 37 1.03 8.10 5.11
N LEU A 38 2.06 7.48 4.53
CA LEU A 38 2.89 6.50 5.22
C LEU A 38 3.63 7.15 6.39
N THR A 39 4.23 8.32 6.21
CA THR A 39 4.89 9.06 7.30
C THR A 39 3.93 9.40 8.42
N GLN A 40 2.72 9.89 8.10
CA GLN A 40 1.71 10.20 9.11
C GLN A 40 1.28 8.94 9.88
N PHE A 41 1.10 7.82 9.18
CA PHE A 41 0.74 6.55 9.80
C PHE A 41 1.85 6.06 10.74
N THR A 42 3.11 6.09 10.31
CA THR A 42 4.27 5.76 11.15
C THR A 42 4.33 6.60 12.41
N GLN A 43 4.19 7.93 12.30
CA GLN A 43 4.21 8.83 13.46
C GLN A 43 3.11 8.50 14.48
N GLU A 44 1.92 8.17 14.01
CA GLU A 44 0.82 7.76 14.88
C GLU A 44 1.13 6.43 15.59
N LEU A 45 1.72 5.46 14.90
CA LEU A 45 2.13 4.19 15.50
C LEU A 45 3.25 4.38 16.54
N GLU A 46 4.27 5.18 16.22
CA GLU A 46 5.36 5.51 17.13
C GLU A 46 4.84 6.21 18.39
N SER A 47 3.85 7.12 18.24
CA SER A 47 3.21 7.80 19.37
C SER A 47 2.49 6.84 20.33
N ARG A 48 2.08 5.68 19.82
CA ARG A 48 1.43 4.59 20.58
C ARG A 48 2.43 3.54 21.09
N GLY A 49 3.72 3.77 20.90
CA GLY A 49 4.80 2.89 21.35
C GLY A 49 5.10 1.72 20.40
N GLN A 50 4.63 1.79 19.15
CA GLN A 50 4.91 0.77 18.14
C GLN A 50 6.04 1.21 17.22
N THR A 51 6.99 0.31 16.95
CA THR A 51 8.13 0.61 16.08
C THR A 51 7.70 0.48 14.62
N ALA A 52 7.68 1.60 13.89
CA ALA A 52 7.36 1.61 12.47
C ALA A 52 8.40 2.45 11.72
N ASN A 53 8.74 2.06 10.49
CA ASN A 53 9.70 2.76 9.66
C ASN A 53 9.21 2.83 8.22
N VAL A 54 9.49 3.95 7.56
CA VAL A 54 9.30 4.09 6.11
C VAL A 54 10.66 4.16 5.46
N THR A 55 10.93 3.24 4.53
CA THR A 55 12.13 3.22 3.70
C THR A 55 11.78 3.56 2.26
N GLU A 56 12.74 4.15 1.56
CA GLU A 56 12.59 4.50 0.15
C GLU A 56 13.75 3.93 -0.63
N GLU A 57 13.45 3.13 -1.65
CA GLU A 57 14.44 2.47 -2.47
C GLU A 57 14.27 2.90 -3.92
N HIS A 58 15.36 3.38 -4.53
CA HIS A 58 15.38 3.68 -5.96
C HIS A 58 15.97 2.49 -6.70
N LEU A 59 15.15 1.79 -7.47
CA LEU A 59 15.58 0.67 -8.30
C LEU A 59 16.29 1.18 -9.56
N GLU A 60 17.39 0.52 -9.92
CA GLU A 60 18.19 0.88 -11.09
C GLU A 60 17.38 0.63 -12.38
N GLY A 61 17.16 1.69 -13.17
CA GLY A 61 16.33 1.65 -14.38
C GLY A 61 14.87 2.06 -14.18
N GLU A 62 14.43 2.24 -12.92
CA GLU A 62 13.13 2.82 -12.60
C GLU A 62 13.23 4.32 -12.34
N ALA A 63 12.23 5.07 -12.80
CA ALA A 63 12.22 6.52 -12.69
C ALA A 63 11.67 7.01 -11.34
N LEU A 64 10.97 6.15 -10.60
CA LEU A 64 10.29 6.48 -9.36
C LEU A 64 10.75 5.53 -8.25
N PRO A 65 10.79 5.99 -6.99
CA PRO A 65 11.16 5.16 -5.86
C PRO A 65 10.05 4.18 -5.47
N CYS A 66 10.45 3.02 -4.95
CA CYS A 66 9.60 2.18 -4.13
C CYS A 66 9.57 2.73 -2.70
N LEU A 67 8.38 2.79 -2.09
CA LEU A 67 8.19 3.16 -0.69
C LEU A 67 7.77 1.94 0.11
N THR A 68 8.47 1.63 1.19
CA THR A 68 8.14 0.49 2.04
C THR A 68 7.88 0.97 3.46
N LEU A 69 6.65 0.78 3.93
CA LEU A 69 6.29 0.90 5.34
C LEU A 69 6.44 -0.47 6.00
N GLN A 70 7.27 -0.53 7.03
CA GLN A 70 7.43 -1.71 7.87
C GLN A 70 7.03 -1.38 9.30
N VAL A 71 6.16 -2.20 9.89
CA VAL A 71 5.75 -2.11 11.29
C VAL A 71 6.23 -3.37 12.01
N ASP A 72 7.06 -3.16 13.02
CA ASP A 72 7.54 -4.22 13.89
C ASP A 72 6.48 -4.54 14.96
N LEU A 73 6.20 -5.84 15.10
CA LEU A 73 5.21 -6.40 16.03
C LEU A 73 5.90 -7.31 17.06
N GLY A 74 7.19 -7.13 17.31
CA GLY A 74 7.98 -7.91 18.25
C GLY A 74 8.12 -9.37 17.83
N GLU A 75 7.50 -10.29 18.58
CA GLU A 75 7.57 -11.73 18.31
C GLU A 75 6.63 -12.20 17.19
N ALA A 76 5.68 -11.35 16.78
CA ALA A 76 4.79 -11.64 15.66
C ALA A 76 5.41 -11.23 14.31
N ALA A 77 4.86 -11.77 13.22
CA ALA A 77 5.28 -11.37 11.88
C ALA A 77 5.11 -9.84 11.70
N SER A 78 6.13 -9.18 11.16
CA SER A 78 6.08 -7.75 10.87
C SER A 78 5.12 -7.46 9.73
N PHE A 79 4.39 -6.35 9.84
CA PHE A 79 3.57 -5.86 8.73
C PHE A 79 4.45 -5.10 7.75
N VAL A 80 4.37 -5.44 6.47
CA VAL A 80 5.09 -4.76 5.38
C VAL A 80 4.08 -4.32 4.33
N TYR A 81 4.07 -3.02 4.05
CA TYR A 81 3.29 -2.39 3.00
C TYR A 81 4.24 -1.66 2.06
N GLN A 82 4.48 -2.23 0.89
CA GLN A 82 5.41 -1.72 -0.10
C GLN A 82 4.65 -1.23 -1.33
N VAL A 83 4.91 0.00 -1.76
CA VAL A 83 4.39 0.53 -3.01
C VAL A 83 5.54 0.64 -3.99
N CYS A 84 5.43 -0.04 -5.13
CA CYS A 84 6.43 0.05 -6.19
C CYS A 84 5.81 0.54 -7.49
N PRO A 85 6.50 1.43 -8.22
CA PRO A 85 6.12 1.78 -9.57
C PRO A 85 6.36 0.59 -10.50
N HIS A 86 5.33 0.22 -11.26
CA HIS A 86 5.41 -0.84 -12.26
C HIS A 86 5.01 -0.33 -13.64
N ARG A 87 5.83 -0.61 -14.64
CA ARG A 87 5.62 -0.19 -16.04
C ARG A 87 4.82 -1.27 -16.75
N MET A 88 3.55 -1.00 -17.02
CA MET A 88 2.61 -1.92 -17.66
C MET A 88 2.36 -1.56 -19.10
N ARG A 89 2.17 -2.57 -19.95
CA ARG A 89 1.95 -2.31 -21.38
C ARG A 89 0.59 -1.63 -21.62
N THR A 90 0.55 -0.55 -22.39
CA THR A 90 -0.70 0.14 -22.70
C THR A 90 -1.64 -0.80 -23.46
N PRO A 91 -2.91 -0.98 -23.02
CA PRO A 91 -3.86 -1.82 -23.73
C PRO A 91 -4.11 -1.30 -25.15
N SER A 92 -4.22 -2.20 -26.13
CA SER A 92 -4.32 -1.90 -27.56
C SER A 92 -5.54 -1.08 -28.01
N PHE A 93 -6.47 -0.78 -27.11
CA PHE A 93 -7.67 0.03 -27.37
C PHE A 93 -7.52 1.51 -26.97
N LEU A 94 -6.44 1.88 -26.27
CA LEU A 94 -6.11 3.29 -25.99
C LEU A 94 -5.13 3.79 -27.05
N PRO A 95 -5.38 4.95 -27.70
CA PRO A 95 -4.40 5.56 -28.58
C PRO A 95 -3.31 6.19 -27.73
N ALA A 96 -2.30 5.41 -27.37
CA ALA A 96 -1.06 5.90 -26.79
C ALA A 96 0.09 5.42 -27.67
N ASP A 97 0.95 6.33 -28.13
CA ASP A 97 2.19 6.00 -28.85
C ASP A 97 3.30 5.50 -27.91
N ASP A 98 3.02 5.42 -26.60
CA ASP A 98 3.88 4.75 -25.63
C ASP A 98 3.34 3.35 -25.32
N ASP A 99 4.22 2.37 -25.47
CA ASP A 99 3.94 0.97 -25.17
C ASP A 99 3.62 0.77 -23.67
N TYR A 100 3.76 1.77 -22.78
CA TYR A 100 3.63 1.57 -21.33
C TYR A 100 3.03 2.73 -20.51
N TYR A 101 2.30 2.39 -19.45
CA TYR A 101 1.80 3.27 -18.39
C TYR A 101 2.36 2.85 -17.02
N VAL A 102 2.54 3.81 -16.10
CA VAL A 102 3.06 3.54 -14.75
C VAL A 102 1.89 3.30 -13.78
N ARG A 103 1.89 2.15 -13.11
CA ARG A 103 1.02 1.84 -11.97
C ARG A 103 1.82 1.91 -10.68
N LEU A 104 1.12 2.20 -9.58
CA LEU A 104 1.69 2.15 -8.24
C LEU A 104 1.11 0.92 -7.54
N ASP A 105 1.76 -0.22 -7.71
CA ASP A 105 1.28 -1.49 -7.21
C ASP A 105 1.71 -1.71 -5.76
N VAL A 106 0.79 -2.28 -4.98
CA VAL A 106 0.97 -2.56 -3.55
C VAL A 106 1.41 -4.01 -3.33
N TYR A 107 2.50 -4.19 -2.61
CA TYR A 107 3.05 -5.48 -2.24
C TYR A 107 2.99 -5.60 -0.71
N LEU A 108 2.40 -6.70 -0.25
CA LEU A 108 2.27 -7.02 1.16
C LEU A 108 3.08 -8.29 1.45
N ALA A 109 3.62 -8.40 2.66
CA ALA A 109 4.34 -9.60 3.10
C ALA A 109 3.47 -10.88 3.02
N GLU A 110 2.16 -10.76 3.15
CA GLU A 110 1.20 -11.87 3.15
C GLU A 110 0.80 -12.35 1.73
N GLY A 111 1.26 -11.66 0.69
CA GLY A 111 0.85 -11.87 -0.70
C GLY A 111 0.38 -10.56 -1.34
N GLY A 112 0.87 -10.27 -2.55
CA GLY A 112 0.65 -9.00 -3.23
C GLY A 112 -0.81 -8.77 -3.59
N LEU A 113 -1.34 -7.59 -3.25
CA LEU A 113 -2.58 -7.08 -3.79
C LEU A 113 -2.18 -6.28 -5.04
N GLU A 114 -2.50 -6.73 -6.25
CA GLU A 114 -2.25 -5.96 -7.50
C GLU A 114 -3.17 -4.74 -7.62
N LYS A 115 -3.15 -3.89 -6.59
CA LYS A 115 -3.94 -2.68 -6.44
C LYS A 115 -3.10 -1.49 -6.88
N ASP A 116 -3.66 -0.74 -7.81
CA ASP A 116 -3.08 0.52 -8.28
C ASP A 116 -3.51 1.67 -7.36
N LEU A 117 -2.53 2.38 -6.81
CA LEU A 117 -2.73 3.61 -6.04
C LEU A 117 -2.64 4.88 -6.89
N ASN A 118 -2.42 4.77 -8.20
CA ASN A 118 -2.28 5.94 -9.06
C ASN A 118 -3.54 6.84 -8.98
N GLY A 119 -3.35 8.14 -8.72
CA GLY A 119 -4.44 9.11 -8.54
C GLY A 119 -5.14 9.07 -7.17
N PHE A 120 -4.70 8.25 -6.22
CA PHE A 120 -5.24 8.26 -4.86
C PHE A 120 -4.86 9.54 -4.12
N THR A 121 -5.79 10.03 -3.30
CA THR A 121 -5.52 11.10 -2.35
C THR A 121 -4.86 10.55 -1.09
N ARG A 122 -4.15 11.42 -0.35
CA ARG A 122 -3.53 11.06 0.94
C ARG A 122 -4.48 10.32 1.88
N GLY A 123 -5.72 10.80 2.02
CA GLY A 123 -6.71 10.18 2.91
C GLY A 123 -7.11 8.77 2.47
N GLN A 124 -7.20 8.52 1.16
CA GLN A 124 -7.50 7.19 0.63
C GLN A 124 -6.33 6.23 0.86
N VAL A 125 -5.08 6.69 0.73
CA VAL A 125 -3.90 5.87 1.04
C VAL A 125 -3.87 5.51 2.53
N ILE A 126 -4.14 6.46 3.43
CA ILE A 126 -4.21 6.17 4.88
C ILE A 126 -5.30 5.14 5.21
N ALA A 127 -6.50 5.32 4.65
CA ALA A 127 -7.60 4.38 4.86
C ALA A 127 -7.27 2.98 4.33
N ASP A 128 -6.55 2.91 3.20
CA ASP A 128 -6.08 1.65 2.63
C ASP A 128 -5.08 0.96 3.55
N VAL A 129 -3.98 1.64 3.90
CA VAL A 129 -2.93 1.12 4.78
C VAL A 129 -3.52 0.67 6.12
N LEU A 130 -4.46 1.43 6.69
CA LEU A 130 -5.16 1.06 7.92
C LEU A 130 -5.96 -0.25 7.76
N SER A 131 -6.72 -0.39 6.67
CA SER A 131 -7.51 -1.60 6.41
C SER A 131 -6.61 -2.83 6.25
N GLU A 132 -5.47 -2.66 5.56
CA GLU A 132 -4.49 -3.74 5.37
C GLU A 132 -3.80 -4.11 6.70
N TYR A 133 -3.50 -3.12 7.54
CA TYR A 133 -2.95 -3.34 8.88
C TYR A 133 -3.94 -4.07 9.80
N GLU A 134 -5.21 -3.67 9.81
CA GLU A 134 -6.28 -4.37 10.55
C GLU A 134 -6.43 -5.82 10.07
N ARG A 135 -6.37 -6.04 8.75
CA ARG A 135 -6.43 -7.39 8.17
C ARG A 135 -5.24 -8.24 8.63
N HIS A 136 -4.04 -7.68 8.67
CA HIS A 136 -2.85 -8.36 9.15
C HIS A 136 -2.97 -8.75 10.63
N LEU A 137 -3.44 -7.85 11.50
CA LEU A 137 -3.70 -8.17 12.90
C LEU A 137 -4.76 -9.29 13.05
N HIS A 138 -5.81 -9.25 12.24
CA HIS A 138 -6.82 -10.29 12.23
C HIS A 138 -6.26 -11.64 11.73
N PHE A 139 -5.37 -11.61 10.73
CA PHE A 139 -4.64 -12.79 10.27
C PHE A 139 -3.77 -13.36 11.39
N LEU A 140 -3.00 -12.54 12.12
CA LEU A 140 -2.21 -12.99 13.26
C LEU A 140 -3.07 -13.61 14.37
N ALA A 141 -4.22 -13.02 14.66
CA ALA A 141 -5.17 -13.53 15.64
C ALA A 141 -5.74 -14.91 15.25
N LEU A 142 -6.04 -15.12 13.96
CA LEU A 142 -6.54 -16.40 13.41
C LEU A 142 -5.45 -17.44 13.22
N ALA A 143 -4.26 -17.03 12.77
CA ALA A 143 -3.12 -17.91 12.46
C ALA A 143 -2.48 -18.50 13.71
N GLY A 144 -2.95 -18.13 14.91
CA GLY A 144 -2.52 -18.79 16.14
C GLY A 144 -1.06 -18.53 16.47
N GLN A 145 -0.52 -17.35 16.15
CA GLN A 145 0.54 -16.77 16.99
C GLN A 145 -0.10 -16.27 18.31
N GLY A 146 -0.84 -17.19 18.94
CA GLY A 146 -1.45 -17.06 20.25
C GLY A 146 -0.40 -17.38 21.29
N GLY A 147 0.43 -16.39 21.60
CA GLY A 147 0.81 -16.20 22.98
C GLY A 147 -0.45 -15.82 23.75
N TYR A 148 -1.14 -16.82 24.29
CA TYR A 148 -2.06 -16.74 25.42
C TYR A 148 -3.01 -15.53 25.38
N VAL A 149 -4.21 -15.72 24.82
CA VAL A 149 -5.35 -15.03 25.43
C VAL A 149 -5.47 -15.62 26.83
N GLN A 150 -4.84 -14.98 27.81
CA GLN A 150 -5.05 -15.24 29.23
C GLN A 150 -6.56 -15.00 29.45
N ALA A 151 -7.34 -16.07 29.38
CA ALA A 151 -8.61 -16.11 30.08
C ALA A 151 -8.29 -15.75 31.53
N MET A 152 -8.73 -14.56 31.94
CA MET A 152 -8.59 -14.06 33.30
C MET A 152 -8.99 -15.17 34.28
N PRO A 153 -8.10 -15.64 35.17
CA PRO A 153 -8.49 -16.55 36.23
C PRO A 153 -9.14 -15.70 37.32
N GLY A 154 -10.47 -15.64 37.31
CA GLY A 154 -11.22 -15.01 38.39
C GLY A 154 -12.43 -14.21 37.93
N SER A 155 -13.49 -14.89 37.54
CA SER A 155 -14.88 -14.44 37.74
C SER A 155 -15.82 -15.64 37.63
N VAL A 156 -15.92 -16.36 38.75
CA VAL A 156 -17.15 -16.85 39.39
C VAL A 156 -18.16 -17.61 38.52
N GLY A 157 -18.33 -18.90 38.85
CA GLY A 157 -19.51 -19.66 38.50
C GLY A 157 -19.36 -21.16 38.75
N GLU A 158 -18.85 -21.58 39.91
CA GLU A 158 -18.93 -22.97 40.34
C GLU A 158 -20.40 -23.28 40.68
N PRO A 159 -21.11 -24.19 39.96
CA PRO A 159 -22.40 -24.65 40.42
C PRO A 159 -22.20 -25.60 41.61
N PRO A 160 -22.97 -25.47 42.69
CA PRO A 160 -22.71 -26.18 43.92
C PRO A 160 -22.91 -27.69 43.77
N GLN A 161 -21.91 -28.46 44.20
CA GLN A 161 -22.06 -29.86 44.59
C GLN A 161 -22.75 -29.91 45.95
N ASP A 162 -23.98 -30.41 45.97
CA ASP A 162 -24.67 -31.03 47.11
C ASP A 162 -26.04 -31.51 46.56
N ALA A 163 -26.64 -32.64 46.91
CA ALA A 163 -26.29 -33.76 47.75
C ALA A 163 -27.33 -34.86 47.40
N ASN A 164 -26.90 -36.12 47.40
CA ASN A 164 -27.81 -37.26 47.48
C ASN A 164 -28.54 -37.23 48.83
N PRO A 165 -29.83 -37.57 48.89
CA PRO A 165 -30.22 -38.48 49.95
C PRO A 165 -31.21 -39.59 49.51
N ALA A 166 -30.85 -40.80 49.95
CA ALA A 166 -31.67 -41.95 50.36
C ALA A 166 -32.67 -42.57 49.38
#